data_AF-A0A1G7ZVF6-F1
#
_entry.id   AF-A0A1G7ZVF6-F1
#
_cell.length_a   1.000
_cell.length_b   1.000
_cell.length_c   1.000
_cell.angle_alpha   90.00
_cell.angle_beta   90.00
_cell.angle_gamma   90.00
#
_symmetry.space_group_name_H-M   'P 1'
#
loop_
_entity.id
_entity.type
_entity.pdbx_description
1 polymer ?
#
loop_
_entity_poly.entity_id
_entity_poly.type
_entity_poly.pdbx_seq_one_letter_code
_entity_poly.pdbx_strand_id
1 'polypeptide(L)'
;MVIKEIKEKNSELDFKHLILIGHSNGGDMTVLFAQKYPDLVDKIISLDNRRMKIPRTIHPKIYSLRSMDQPADEGVLPTIEEQQKFEMTIIKLNNTIHNDMNDNGSRKQKREINNYILSFLNN
;
A
#
# COMPACT_ATOMS: atom_id res chain seq x y z
N MET A 1 -7.18 16.90 -10.33
CA MET A 1 -6.67 15.76 -9.54
C MET A 1 -6.01 16.31 -8.30
N VAL A 2 -6.27 15.74 -7.12
CA VAL A 2 -5.76 16.27 -5.83
C VAL A 2 -4.24 16.43 -5.82
N ILE A 3 -3.48 15.49 -6.38
CA ILE A 3 -2.01 15.60 -6.48
C ILE A 3 -1.56 16.83 -7.27
N LYS A 4 -2.28 17.18 -8.36
CA LYS A 4 -1.96 18.38 -9.16
C LYS A 4 -2.17 19.65 -8.33
N GLU A 5 -3.27 19.72 -7.60
CA GLU A 5 -3.60 20.84 -6.70
C GLU A 5 -2.56 20.99 -5.58
N ILE A 6 -2.13 19.87 -4.96
CA ILE A 6 -1.10 19.89 -3.93
C ILE A 6 0.23 20.35 -4.52
N LYS A 7 0.59 19.90 -5.73
CA LYS A 7 1.81 20.33 -6.43
C LYS A 7 1.81 21.80 -6.80
N GLU A 8 0.68 22.35 -7.19
CA GLU A 8 0.54 23.78 -7.48
C GLU A 8 0.68 24.63 -6.21
N LYS A 9 0.17 24.15 -5.07
CA LYS A 9 0.21 24.86 -3.79
C LYS A 9 1.51 24.68 -2.99
N ASN A 10 2.24 23.60 -3.21
CA ASN A 10 3.40 23.19 -2.42
C ASN A 10 4.51 22.69 -3.35
N SER A 11 4.91 23.51 -4.32
CA SER A 11 5.85 23.13 -5.39
C SER A 11 7.24 22.70 -4.91
N GLU A 12 7.59 23.02 -3.67
CA GLU A 12 8.82 22.65 -2.98
C GLU A 12 8.86 21.20 -2.51
N LEU A 13 7.72 20.51 -2.43
CA LEU A 13 7.67 19.10 -2.05
C LEU A 13 8.24 18.19 -3.13
N ASP A 14 8.75 17.03 -2.70
CA ASP A 14 9.29 16.02 -3.59
C ASP A 14 8.16 15.20 -4.23
N PHE A 15 7.72 15.63 -5.42
CA PHE A 15 6.77 14.87 -6.24
C PHE A 15 7.43 13.81 -7.12
N LYS A 16 8.77 13.71 -7.13
CA LYS A 16 9.47 12.66 -7.86
C LYS A 16 9.40 11.35 -7.07
N HIS A 17 9.45 11.41 -5.74
CA HIS A 17 9.34 10.26 -4.86
C HIS A 17 7.98 10.23 -4.15
N LEU A 18 6.88 10.36 -4.93
CA LEU A 18 5.53 10.35 -4.38
C LEU A 18 5.17 8.96 -3.87
N ILE A 19 4.75 8.87 -2.60
CA ILE A 19 4.31 7.62 -1.98
C ILE A 19 2.83 7.72 -1.62
N LEU A 20 2.05 6.70 -2.00
CA LEU A 20 0.62 6.62 -1.66
C LEU A 20 0.37 5.50 -0.64
N ILE A 21 -0.41 5.81 0.39
CA ILE A 21 -0.86 4.84 1.39
C ILE A 21 -2.37 4.93 1.57
N GLY A 22 -3.01 3.78 1.77
CA GLY A 22 -4.46 3.73 1.99
C GLY A 22 -4.92 2.44 2.67
N HIS A 23 -5.98 2.55 3.48
CA HIS A 23 -6.62 1.43 4.18
C HIS A 23 -7.96 1.05 3.58
N SER A 24 -8.27 -0.25 3.52
CA SER A 24 -9.54 -0.78 3.05
C SER A 24 -9.87 -0.28 1.63
N ASN A 25 -10.97 0.46 1.45
CA ASN A 25 -11.27 1.12 0.18
C ASN A 25 -10.20 2.16 -0.24
N GLY A 26 -9.59 2.85 0.72
CA GLY A 26 -8.42 3.69 0.45
C GLY A 26 -7.25 2.87 -0.11
N GLY A 27 -7.06 1.64 0.38
CA GLY A 27 -6.06 0.71 -0.16
C GLY A 27 -6.39 0.26 -1.58
N ASP A 28 -7.67 -0.03 -1.87
CA ASP A 28 -8.14 -0.30 -3.23
C ASP A 28 -7.84 0.90 -4.15
N MET A 29 -8.15 2.12 -3.71
CA MET A 29 -7.87 3.35 -4.47
C MET A 29 -6.38 3.60 -4.68
N THR A 30 -5.54 3.33 -3.69
CA THR A 30 -4.07 3.40 -3.82
C THR A 30 -3.57 2.48 -4.94
N VAL A 31 -4.05 1.23 -4.96
CA VAL A 31 -3.68 0.25 -6.00
C VAL A 31 -4.21 0.69 -7.37
N LEU A 32 -5.47 1.09 -7.47
CA LEU A 32 -6.08 1.56 -8.71
C LEU A 32 -5.33 2.77 -9.28
N PHE A 33 -4.91 3.70 -8.42
CA PHE A 33 -4.17 4.88 -8.83
C PHE A 33 -2.83 4.49 -9.45
N ALA A 34 -2.06 3.62 -8.81
CA ALA A 34 -0.79 3.12 -9.33
C ALA A 34 -0.93 2.35 -10.65
N GLN A 35 -2.05 1.64 -10.86
CA GLN A 35 -2.34 1.01 -12.15
C GLN A 35 -2.57 2.04 -13.26
N LYS A 36 -3.29 3.13 -12.96
CA LYS A 36 -3.64 4.14 -13.96
C LYS A 36 -2.51 5.13 -14.25
N TYR A 37 -1.68 5.41 -13.25
CA TYR A 37 -0.65 6.43 -13.30
C TYR A 37 0.67 5.92 -12.69
N PRO A 38 1.25 4.83 -13.24
CA PRO A 38 2.44 4.20 -12.65
C PRO A 38 3.64 5.15 -12.58
N ASP A 39 3.79 6.05 -13.56
CA ASP A 39 4.92 6.99 -13.63
C ASP A 39 4.80 8.17 -12.64
N LEU A 40 3.65 8.33 -11.97
CA LEU A 40 3.44 9.42 -11.01
C LEU A 40 3.74 9.01 -9.56
N VAL A 41 3.99 7.73 -9.30
CA VAL A 41 4.12 7.18 -7.96
C VAL A 41 5.41 6.39 -7.88
N ASP A 42 6.18 6.59 -6.82
CA ASP A 42 7.41 5.84 -6.58
C ASP A 42 7.13 4.55 -5.80
N LYS A 43 6.24 4.64 -4.79
CA LYS A 43 5.84 3.50 -3.96
C LYS A 43 4.37 3.53 -3.60
N ILE A 44 3.76 2.35 -3.46
CA ILE A 44 2.45 2.20 -2.84
C ILE A 44 2.48 1.31 -1.62
N ILE A 45 1.70 1.69 -0.61
CA ILE A 45 1.47 0.91 0.60
C ILE A 45 -0.04 0.70 0.76
N SER A 46 -0.49 -0.53 0.59
CA SER A 46 -1.90 -0.88 0.85
C SER A 46 -2.06 -1.51 2.22
N LEU A 47 -3.00 -1.02 3.01
CA LEU A 47 -3.44 -1.65 4.24
C LEU A 47 -4.76 -2.38 3.93
N ASP A 48 -4.62 -3.67 3.63
CA ASP A 48 -5.72 -4.61 3.46
C ASP A 48 -6.74 -4.26 2.36
N ASN A 49 -6.24 -3.90 1.16
CA ASN A 49 -7.07 -3.75 -0.05
C ASN A 49 -7.67 -5.09 -0.47
N ARG A 50 -8.90 -5.13 -0.99
CA ARG A 50 -9.58 -6.42 -1.24
C ARG A 50 -9.92 -6.69 -2.68
N ARG A 51 -10.13 -5.64 -3.47
CA ARG A 51 -10.81 -5.72 -4.77
C ARG A 51 -9.88 -5.42 -5.92
N MET A 52 -8.98 -4.46 -5.72
CA MET A 52 -8.10 -4.01 -6.79
C MET A 52 -6.89 -4.92 -6.91
N LYS A 53 -6.76 -5.58 -8.08
CA LYS A 53 -5.63 -6.43 -8.40
C LYS A 53 -4.31 -5.67 -8.29
N ILE A 54 -3.39 -6.19 -7.50
CA ILE A 54 -2.09 -5.55 -7.33
C ILE A 54 -1.31 -5.65 -8.66
N PRO A 55 -0.82 -4.54 -9.24
CA PRO A 55 -0.11 -4.59 -10.53
C PRO A 55 1.16 -5.45 -10.43
N ARG A 56 1.44 -6.22 -11.47
CA ARG A 56 2.60 -7.11 -11.57
C ARG A 56 3.74 -6.37 -12.27
N THR A 57 4.38 -5.46 -11.54
CA THR A 57 5.37 -4.52 -12.05
C THR A 57 6.46 -4.28 -11.01
N ILE A 58 7.66 -3.94 -11.47
CA ILE A 58 8.77 -3.51 -10.61
C ILE A 58 8.60 -2.06 -10.15
N HIS A 59 7.91 -1.23 -10.95
CA HIS A 59 7.66 0.18 -10.63
C HIS A 59 6.18 0.56 -10.84
N PRO A 60 5.53 1.26 -9.88
CA PRO A 60 6.02 1.63 -8.53
C PRO A 60 6.40 0.43 -7.67
N LYS A 61 7.21 0.62 -6.61
CA LYS A 61 7.45 -0.44 -5.61
C LYS A 61 6.17 -0.72 -4.84
N ILE A 62 5.90 -1.99 -4.56
CA ILE A 62 4.60 -2.42 -4.03
C ILE A 62 4.75 -3.07 -2.66
N TYR A 63 4.02 -2.50 -1.70
CA TYR A 63 3.91 -2.99 -0.34
C TYR A 63 2.44 -3.22 0.05
N SER A 64 2.17 -4.33 0.74
CA SER A 64 0.84 -4.62 1.28
C SER A 64 0.92 -5.25 2.66
N LEU A 65 0.21 -4.68 3.63
CA LEU A 65 -0.05 -5.31 4.91
C LEU A 65 -1.45 -5.92 4.88
N ARG A 66 -1.57 -7.19 5.26
CA ARG A 66 -2.80 -7.98 5.20
C ARG A 66 -3.30 -8.28 6.60
N SER A 67 -4.59 -8.08 6.83
CA SER A 67 -5.21 -8.49 8.08
C SER A 67 -5.27 -10.02 8.19
N MET A 68 -5.53 -10.52 9.39
CA MET A 68 -5.73 -11.95 9.61
C MET A 68 -7.10 -12.47 9.17
N ASP A 69 -8.12 -11.60 9.16
CA ASP A 69 -9.54 -11.98 9.14
C ASP A 69 -10.24 -11.67 7.81
N GLN A 70 -9.68 -10.83 6.95
CA GLN A 70 -10.29 -10.50 5.65
C GLN A 70 -9.41 -10.91 4.47
N PRO A 71 -9.77 -11.99 3.75
CA PRO A 71 -9.10 -12.33 2.51
C PRO A 71 -9.42 -11.30 1.41
N ALA A 72 -8.46 -11.12 0.51
CA ALA A 72 -8.71 -10.41 -0.74
C ALA A 72 -9.50 -11.30 -1.72
N ASP A 73 -10.14 -10.67 -2.70
CA ASP A 73 -10.85 -11.38 -3.76
C ASP A 73 -9.85 -12.18 -4.63
N GLU A 74 -10.37 -13.19 -5.34
CA GLU A 74 -9.54 -14.05 -6.17
C GLU A 74 -8.73 -13.27 -7.22
N GLY A 75 -7.45 -13.60 -7.34
CA GLY A 75 -6.55 -12.96 -8.31
C GLY A 75 -6.03 -11.57 -7.91
N VAL A 76 -6.45 -11.04 -6.75
CA VAL A 76 -5.98 -9.73 -6.28
C VAL A 76 -4.52 -9.77 -5.82
N LEU A 77 -4.19 -10.72 -4.94
CA LEU A 77 -2.85 -10.87 -4.40
C LEU A 77 -1.92 -11.56 -5.42
N PRO A 78 -0.62 -11.21 -5.45
CA PRO A 78 0.40 -11.93 -6.18
C PRO A 78 0.71 -13.29 -5.57
N THR A 79 1.01 -14.25 -6.43
CA THR A 79 1.66 -15.51 -6.03
C THR A 79 3.04 -15.21 -5.45
N ILE A 80 3.62 -16.16 -4.72
CA ILE A 80 4.99 -16.01 -4.17
C ILE A 80 6.02 -15.79 -5.29
N GLU A 81 5.86 -16.48 -6.43
CA GLU A 81 6.73 -16.31 -7.59
C GLU A 81 6.63 -14.90 -8.19
N GLU A 82 5.41 -14.37 -8.31
CA GLU A 82 5.19 -13.00 -8.77
C GLU A 82 5.77 -11.98 -7.78
N GLN A 83 5.62 -12.21 -6.47
CA GLN A 83 6.20 -11.34 -5.45
C GLN A 83 7.72 -11.24 -5.59
N GLN A 84 8.39 -12.38 -5.79
CA GLN A 84 9.84 -12.40 -6.02
C GLN A 84 10.22 -11.74 -7.34
N LYS A 85 9.51 -12.06 -8.43
CA LYS A 85 9.79 -11.53 -9.78
C LYS A 85 9.64 -10.02 -9.88
N PHE A 86 8.68 -9.46 -9.15
CA PHE A 86 8.34 -8.03 -9.20
C PHE A 86 8.76 -7.27 -7.93
N GLU A 87 9.61 -7.88 -7.08
CA GLU A 87 10.15 -7.27 -5.86
C GLU A 87 9.06 -6.72 -4.91
N MET A 88 7.92 -7.40 -4.86
CA MET A 88 6.75 -7.00 -4.08
C MET A 88 6.87 -7.54 -2.65
N THR A 89 6.44 -6.76 -1.67
CA THR A 89 6.41 -7.20 -0.27
C THR A 89 4.96 -7.27 0.24
N ILE A 90 4.47 -8.49 0.46
CA ILE A 90 3.12 -8.75 0.98
C ILE A 90 3.26 -9.45 2.34
N ILE A 91 2.82 -8.80 3.41
CA ILE A 91 3.00 -9.29 4.78
C ILE A 91 1.64 -9.51 5.43
N LYS A 92 1.41 -10.72 5.96
CA LYS A 92 0.23 -11.04 6.76
C LYS A 92 0.48 -10.75 8.23
N LEU A 93 -0.40 -9.95 8.83
CA LEU A 93 -0.38 -9.63 10.26
C LEU A 93 -1.23 -10.66 11.01
N ASN A 94 -0.60 -11.52 11.79
CA ASN A 94 -1.30 -12.64 12.43
C ASN A 94 -2.20 -12.27 13.61
N ASN A 95 -2.07 -11.05 14.15
CA ASN A 95 -2.78 -10.60 15.35
C ASN A 95 -3.57 -9.30 15.13
N THR A 96 -3.80 -8.93 13.87
CA THR A 96 -4.43 -7.67 13.51
C THR A 96 -5.58 -7.93 12.55
N ILE A 97 -6.79 -7.59 13.00
CA ILE A 97 -7.98 -7.65 12.16
C ILE A 97 -8.11 -6.40 11.29
N HIS A 98 -8.91 -6.46 10.23
CA HIS A 98 -9.10 -5.39 9.27
C HIS A 98 -9.45 -4.04 9.93
N ASN A 99 -10.36 -4.08 10.91
CA ASN A 99 -10.87 -2.88 11.59
C ASN A 99 -9.87 -2.27 12.59
N ASP A 100 -8.79 -2.97 12.91
CA ASP A 100 -7.73 -2.53 13.82
C ASP A 100 -6.54 -1.92 13.08
N MET A 101 -6.54 -1.92 11.75
CA MET A 101 -5.47 -1.32 10.92
C MET A 101 -5.58 0.21 10.81
N ASN A 102 -6.20 0.84 11.80
CA ASN A 102 -6.40 2.27 11.95
C ASN A 102 -6.29 2.65 13.44
N ASP A 103 -6.85 3.80 13.84
CA ASP A 103 -6.75 4.29 15.21
C ASP A 103 -7.38 3.38 16.28
N ASN A 104 -8.32 2.50 15.90
CA ASN A 104 -8.93 1.50 16.78
C ASN A 104 -7.93 0.45 17.27
N GLY A 105 -6.85 0.21 16.51
CA GLY A 105 -5.85 -0.78 16.86
C GLY A 105 -5.20 -0.52 18.22
N SER A 106 -4.86 -1.59 18.92
CA SER A 106 -4.06 -1.55 20.13
C SER A 106 -2.68 -0.91 19.86
N ARG A 107 -2.03 -0.42 20.93
CA ARG A 107 -0.67 0.14 20.82
C ARG A 107 0.33 -0.85 20.17
N LYS A 108 0.17 -2.15 20.43
CA LYS A 108 1.04 -3.19 19.87
C LYS A 108 0.83 -3.33 18.36
N GLN A 109 -0.43 -3.42 17.91
CA GLN A 109 -0.78 -3.53 16.48
C GLN A 109 -0.34 -2.28 15.72
N LYS A 110 -0.61 -1.08 16.26
CA LYS A 110 -0.17 0.18 15.66
C LYS A 110 1.35 0.27 15.54
N ARG A 111 2.09 -0.15 16.56
CA ARG A 111 3.55 -0.18 16.51
C ARG A 111 4.07 -1.16 15.45
N GLU A 112 3.48 -2.34 15.35
CA GLU A 112 3.83 -3.33 14.32
C GLU A 112 3.60 -2.78 12.90
N ILE A 113 2.41 -2.23 12.63
CA ILE A 113 2.07 -1.60 11.34
C ILE A 113 3.04 -0.47 11.03
N ASN A 114 3.29 0.44 11.98
CA ASN A 114 4.18 1.59 11.78
C ASN A 114 5.62 1.15 11.51
N ASN A 115 6.11 0.09 12.17
CA ASN A 115 7.46 -0.43 11.91
C ASN A 115 7.59 -0.91 10.46
N TYR A 116 6.60 -1.62 9.93
CA TYR A 116 6.59 -2.04 8.53
C TYR A 116 6.51 -0.85 7.59
N ILE A 117 5.59 0.09 7.83
CA ILE A 117 5.45 1.30 7.00
C ILE A 117 6.78 2.07 6.96
N LEU A 118 7.40 2.33 8.11
CA LEU A 118 8.68 3.04 8.18
C LEU A 118 9.79 2.28 7.46
N SER A 119 9.83 0.95 7.55
CA SER A 119 10.76 0.14 6.77
C SER A 119 10.53 0.28 5.26
N PHE A 120 9.29 0.30 4.80
CA PHE A 120 8.96 0.46 3.38
C PHE A 120 9.31 1.86 2.85
N LEU A 121 9.14 2.89 3.69
CA LEU A 121 9.53 4.26 3.36
C LEU A 121 11.04 4.38 3.18
N ASN A 122 11.83 3.69 3.99
CA ASN A 122 13.30 3.78 4.01
C ASN A 122 14.04 2.82 3.05
N ASN A 123 13.33 1.89 2.38
CA ASN A 123 13.89 0.93 1.40
C ASN A 123 13.89 1.41 -0.05
#